data_AF-A0A7X0M7E4-F1
#
_entry.id   AF-A0A7X0M7E4-F1
#
_cell.length_a   1.000
_cell.length_b   1.000
_cell.length_c   1.000
_cell.angle_alpha   90.00
_cell.angle_beta   90.00
_cell.angle_gamma   90.00
#
_symmetry.space_group_name_H-M   'P 1'
#
loop_
_entity.id
_entity.type
_entity.pdbx_description
1 polymer ?
#
loop_
_entity_poly.entity_id
_entity_poly.type
_entity_poly.pdbx_seq_one_letter_code
_entity_poly.pdbx_strand_id
1 'polypeptide(L)'
;MGQRRKSGLAGRTGRERRAAANAAVAAFAVLATMSAGCGIVGVGSPTDRPLDTLSVSSPRFRDEAPLPADYSCSGQEGNPPLRWSGVPQKQTKSIALVVDAYGPQGAAEVHWVLFNIDPRTTELAQDSVPRGAFQGQTSAGKVGYFPPCRRDDTYRFSVYALDSMLDLKEGAELRPTMERIASSTIARGRLSAAHIE
;
A
#
# COMPACT_ATOMS: atom_id res chain seq x y z
N MET A 1 30.71 -47.68 -39.86
CA MET A 1 31.74 -47.20 -40.81
C MET A 1 31.40 -45.75 -41.18
N GLY A 2 32.35 -44.80 -41.09
CA GLY A 2 32.21 -43.42 -41.61
C GLY A 2 31.64 -42.39 -40.61
N GLN A 3 32.38 -41.84 -39.65
CA GLN A 3 33.52 -40.90 -39.68
C GLN A 3 33.08 -39.41 -39.71
N ARG A 4 33.34 -38.73 -38.59
CA ARG A 4 33.27 -37.27 -38.36
C ARG A 4 34.34 -36.51 -39.17
N ARG A 5 34.04 -35.27 -39.56
CA ARG A 5 34.99 -34.14 -39.77
C ARG A 5 34.31 -32.88 -39.18
N LYS A 6 34.81 -32.16 -38.15
CA LYS A 6 36.01 -31.27 -38.04
C LYS A 6 36.05 -30.24 -39.18
N SER A 7 36.29 -28.94 -39.04
CA SER A 7 36.58 -27.99 -37.96
C SER A 7 36.58 -26.60 -38.62
N GLY A 8 36.41 -25.49 -37.88
CA GLY A 8 36.69 -24.15 -38.40
C GLY A 8 36.67 -23.11 -37.28
N LEU A 9 37.84 -22.58 -36.94
CA LEU A 9 38.17 -21.77 -35.77
C LEU A 9 38.79 -20.45 -36.23
N ALA A 10 38.62 -19.39 -35.42
CA ALA A 10 39.46 -18.17 -35.35
C ALA A 10 39.45 -17.25 -36.58
N GLY A 11 39.48 -15.92 -36.48
CA GLY A 11 40.04 -15.00 -35.49
C GLY A 11 40.72 -13.85 -36.28
N ARG A 12 41.35 -12.90 -35.57
CA ARG A 12 42.15 -11.74 -36.06
C ARG A 12 41.34 -10.47 -36.32
N THR A 13 41.77 -9.23 -36.04
CA THR A 13 43.01 -8.54 -35.58
C THR A 13 42.57 -7.05 -35.48
N GLY A 14 43.01 -6.14 -34.62
CA GLY A 14 44.29 -5.93 -33.98
C GLY A 14 45.08 -4.80 -34.67
N ARG A 15 44.98 -3.56 -34.13
CA ARG A 15 46.02 -2.49 -34.09
C ARG A 15 46.31 -1.76 -35.46
N GLU A 16 46.69 -0.48 -35.65
CA GLU A 16 47.52 0.56 -34.98
C GLU A 16 47.14 1.98 -35.50
N ARG A 17 47.08 3.01 -34.64
CA ARG A 17 47.97 4.21 -34.55
C ARG A 17 48.68 4.68 -35.84
N ARG A 18 48.44 5.94 -36.26
CA ARG A 18 49.36 7.10 -36.12
C ARG A 18 48.81 8.36 -36.84
N ALA A 19 49.33 9.49 -36.38
CA ALA A 19 48.95 10.87 -36.59
C ALA A 19 49.11 11.41 -38.04
N ALA A 20 48.42 12.51 -38.34
CA ALA A 20 49.05 13.72 -38.89
C ALA A 20 48.10 14.93 -38.76
N ALA A 21 48.67 16.04 -38.31
CA ALA A 21 48.07 17.36 -38.22
C ALA A 21 48.15 18.09 -39.56
N ASN A 22 47.20 19.01 -39.78
CA ASN A 22 47.23 20.22 -40.62
C ASN A 22 45.92 20.98 -40.29
N ALA A 23 45.74 22.29 -40.32
CA ALA A 23 46.55 23.50 -40.23
C ALA A 23 45.53 24.66 -40.26
N ALA A 24 45.96 25.85 -39.84
CA ALA A 24 45.38 27.17 -40.10
C ALA A 24 44.16 27.63 -39.25
N VAL A 25 44.51 28.60 -38.40
CA VAL A 25 43.67 29.48 -37.58
C VAL A 25 43.02 30.55 -38.45
N ALA A 26 41.73 30.83 -38.24
CA ALA A 26 41.11 32.10 -38.62
C ALA A 26 40.35 32.64 -37.40
N ALA A 27 40.76 33.81 -36.94
CA ALA A 27 40.25 34.49 -35.76
C ALA A 27 38.92 35.19 -36.06
N PHE A 28 37.91 34.99 -35.21
CA PHE A 28 36.83 35.94 -34.99
C PHE A 28 36.46 35.95 -33.51
N ALA A 29 36.61 37.12 -32.88
CA ALA A 29 36.23 37.38 -31.51
C ALA A 29 34.71 37.60 -31.40
N VAL A 30 34.04 36.85 -30.52
CA VAL A 30 32.76 37.24 -29.91
C VAL A 30 32.74 36.73 -28.47
N LEU A 31 32.79 37.66 -27.51
CA LEU A 31 32.54 37.38 -26.11
C LEU A 31 31.01 37.22 -25.94
N ALA A 32 30.54 35.98 -25.78
CA ALA A 32 29.13 35.68 -25.51
C ALA A 32 29.02 34.80 -24.25
N THR A 33 28.79 35.45 -23.11
CA THR A 33 28.32 34.80 -21.88
C THR A 33 26.90 34.28 -22.09
N MET A 34 26.71 32.96 -22.17
CA MET A 34 25.38 32.33 -22.13
C MET A 34 25.40 31.08 -21.25
N SER A 35 25.04 31.32 -19.98
CA SER A 35 24.26 30.46 -19.08
C SER A 35 24.25 28.95 -19.35
N ALA A 36 24.91 28.21 -18.45
CA ALA A 36 24.60 26.80 -18.20
C ALA A 36 23.15 26.70 -17.69
N GLY A 37 22.22 26.41 -18.60
CA GLY A 37 20.80 26.29 -18.30
C GLY A 37 20.12 25.34 -19.26
N CYS A 38 20.22 24.04 -18.99
CA CYS A 38 19.26 23.04 -19.44
C CYS A 38 18.94 22.14 -18.24
N GLY A 39 18.11 22.66 -17.34
CA GLY A 39 17.23 21.80 -16.57
C GLY A 39 16.08 21.39 -17.48
N ILE A 40 15.87 20.08 -17.66
CA ILE A 40 14.61 19.41 -18.02
C ILE A 40 14.91 17.93 -17.78
N VAL A 41 14.47 17.38 -16.65
CA VAL A 41 13.41 16.35 -16.59
C VAL A 41 12.84 16.41 -15.18
N GLY A 42 11.72 17.09 -15.02
CA GLY A 42 10.87 16.94 -13.84
C GLY A 42 10.23 15.56 -13.90
N VAL A 43 10.87 14.57 -13.27
CA VAL A 43 10.18 13.34 -12.91
C VAL A 43 9.26 13.72 -11.75
N GLY A 44 8.03 14.10 -12.07
CA GLY A 44 6.97 14.21 -11.09
C GLY A 44 6.73 12.83 -10.50
N SER A 45 7.33 12.58 -9.33
CA SER A 45 6.95 11.45 -8.49
C SER A 45 5.44 11.52 -8.18
N PRO A 46 4.78 10.37 -7.97
CA PRO A 46 3.39 10.36 -7.53
C PRO A 46 3.30 11.23 -6.28
N THR A 47 2.32 12.14 -6.25
CA THR A 47 2.03 13.04 -5.15
C THR A 47 2.10 12.32 -3.81
N ASP A 48 3.20 12.51 -3.09
CA ASP A 48 3.32 12.21 -1.67
C ASP A 48 2.55 13.32 -0.94
N ARG A 49 1.21 13.29 -1.06
CA ARG A 49 0.35 14.17 -0.28
C ARG A 49 0.50 13.69 1.17
N PRO A 50 0.98 14.54 2.09
CA PRO A 50 1.06 14.16 3.49
C PRO A 50 -0.31 13.70 3.97
N LEU A 51 -0.39 12.50 4.55
CA LEU A 51 -1.61 11.98 5.16
C LEU A 51 -1.73 12.50 6.58
N ASP A 52 -2.93 12.96 6.95
CA ASP A 52 -3.24 13.25 8.35
C ASP A 52 -3.25 11.94 9.18
N THR A 53 -3.04 12.06 10.49
CA THR A 53 -3.00 10.92 11.40
C THR A 53 -4.29 10.81 12.19
N LEU A 54 -4.87 9.62 12.23
CA LEU A 54 -6.00 9.26 13.09
C LEU A 54 -5.49 8.51 14.33
N SER A 55 -6.17 8.65 15.45
CA SER A 55 -6.00 7.77 16.61
C SER A 55 -7.01 6.63 16.52
N VAL A 56 -6.58 5.39 16.75
CA VAL A 56 -7.44 4.20 16.78
C VAL A 56 -7.18 3.44 18.09
N SER A 57 -8.24 2.96 18.73
CA SER A 57 -8.18 2.27 20.02
C SER A 57 -9.30 1.26 20.17
N SER A 58 -9.16 0.34 21.12
CA SER A 58 -10.20 -0.58 21.53
C SER A 58 -10.32 -0.58 23.06
N PRO A 59 -11.53 -0.72 23.63
CA PRO A 59 -11.68 -0.97 25.05
C PRO A 59 -11.23 -2.38 25.47
N ARG A 60 -10.94 -3.28 24.52
CA ARG A 60 -10.67 -4.70 24.79
C ARG A 60 -9.19 -5.07 24.79
N PHE A 61 -8.35 -4.28 24.12
CA PHE A 61 -6.90 -4.49 24.08
C PHE A 61 -6.17 -3.18 23.80
N ARG A 62 -4.90 -3.12 24.23
CA ARG A 62 -4.01 -1.99 23.95
C ARG A 62 -3.22 -2.26 22.67
N ASP A 63 -2.65 -1.20 22.12
CA ASP A 63 -1.72 -1.32 21.00
C ASP A 63 -0.55 -2.23 21.36
N GLU A 64 -0.22 -3.14 20.44
CA GLU A 64 0.82 -4.17 20.57
C GLU A 64 0.57 -5.21 21.69
N ALA A 65 -0.59 -5.18 22.36
CA ALA A 65 -1.00 -6.23 23.28
C ALA A 65 -1.53 -7.46 22.51
N PRO A 66 -1.72 -8.61 23.17
CA PRO A 66 -2.42 -9.74 22.57
C PRO A 66 -3.86 -9.38 22.16
N LEU A 67 -4.33 -9.97 21.06
CA LEU A 67 -5.74 -9.96 20.66
C LEU A 67 -6.49 -10.97 21.53
N PRO A 68 -7.56 -10.55 22.24
CA PRO A 68 -8.36 -11.48 23.02
C PRO A 68 -8.88 -12.63 22.17
N ALA A 69 -8.74 -13.86 22.68
CA ALA A 69 -9.10 -15.09 21.95
C ALA A 69 -10.56 -15.09 21.46
N ASP A 70 -11.45 -14.40 22.19
CA ASP A 70 -12.85 -14.13 21.85
C ASP A 70 -13.08 -13.54 20.45
N TYR A 71 -12.11 -12.78 19.92
CA TYR A 71 -12.15 -12.15 18.59
C TYR A 71 -11.41 -12.96 17.52
N SER A 72 -10.83 -14.09 17.91
CA SER A 72 -10.16 -15.02 17.01
C SER A 72 -11.09 -16.17 16.61
N CYS A 73 -10.60 -17.11 15.81
CA CYS A 73 -11.41 -18.26 15.40
C CYS A 73 -11.69 -19.30 16.50
N SER A 74 -11.07 -19.17 17.68
CA SER A 74 -11.46 -19.92 18.88
C SER A 74 -12.60 -19.25 19.66
N GLY A 75 -12.87 -17.97 19.40
CA GLY A 75 -13.91 -17.18 20.04
C GLY A 75 -15.20 -17.11 19.21
N GLN A 76 -16.18 -16.37 19.73
CA GLN A 76 -17.51 -16.20 19.11
C GLN A 76 -18.00 -14.74 19.14
N GLU A 77 -17.16 -13.78 19.55
CA GLU A 77 -17.56 -12.38 19.74
C GLU A 77 -17.48 -11.53 18.45
N GLY A 78 -17.16 -12.14 17.31
CA GLY A 78 -17.04 -11.44 16.03
C GLY A 78 -15.87 -10.46 16.00
N ASN A 79 -16.07 -9.26 15.43
CA ASN A 79 -15.05 -8.21 15.40
C ASN A 79 -14.91 -7.52 16.77
N PRO A 80 -13.69 -7.08 17.17
CA PRO A 80 -13.55 -6.27 18.36
C PRO A 80 -14.21 -4.89 18.21
N PRO A 81 -14.69 -4.29 19.30
CA PRO A 81 -15.13 -2.90 19.28
C PRO A 81 -13.93 -1.98 19.05
N LEU A 82 -14.09 -0.98 18.17
CA LEU A 82 -13.06 0.00 17.85
C LEU A 82 -13.58 1.42 18.04
N ARG A 83 -12.68 2.34 18.38
CA ARG A 83 -12.92 3.78 18.48
C ARG A 83 -11.83 4.51 17.72
N TRP A 84 -12.19 5.58 17.02
CA TRP A 84 -11.21 6.42 16.35
C TRP A 84 -11.55 7.90 16.46
N SER A 85 -10.52 8.73 16.37
CA SER A 85 -10.61 10.19 16.44
C SER A 85 -9.59 10.87 15.53
N GLY A 86 -9.69 12.18 15.37
CA GLY A 86 -8.81 12.96 14.50
C GLY A 86 -9.20 12.99 13.03
N VAL A 87 -10.41 12.57 12.67
CA VAL A 87 -10.91 12.58 11.29
C VAL A 87 -11.00 14.02 10.75
N PRO A 88 -10.36 14.36 9.61
CA PRO A 88 -10.47 15.69 8.96
C PRO A 88 -11.87 15.94 8.38
N GLN A 89 -12.84 16.28 9.24
CA GLN A 89 -14.28 16.33 8.93
C GLN A 89 -14.66 17.18 7.70
N LYS A 90 -13.85 18.20 7.34
CA LYS A 90 -14.14 19.06 6.18
C LYS A 90 -13.82 18.38 4.85
N GLN A 91 -12.80 17.52 4.83
CA GLN A 91 -12.32 16.84 3.63
C GLN A 91 -12.88 15.43 3.49
N THR A 92 -13.19 14.76 4.61
CA THR A 92 -13.65 13.37 4.60
C THR A 92 -15.07 13.24 4.06
N LYS A 93 -15.26 12.36 3.07
CA LYS A 93 -16.56 11.96 2.51
C LYS A 93 -17.02 10.61 3.02
N SER A 94 -16.08 9.71 3.31
CA SER A 94 -16.39 8.42 3.92
C SER A 94 -15.21 7.88 4.73
N ILE A 95 -15.47 6.85 5.53
CA ILE A 95 -14.45 6.10 6.26
C ILE A 95 -14.38 4.67 5.71
N ALA A 96 -13.18 4.11 5.71
CA ALA A 96 -12.94 2.68 5.49
C ALA A 96 -12.18 2.06 6.66
N LEU A 97 -12.41 0.77 6.88
CA LEU A 97 -11.71 -0.05 7.86
C LEU A 97 -11.13 -1.27 7.13
N VAL A 98 -9.85 -1.56 7.38
CA VAL A 98 -9.21 -2.79 6.91
C VAL A 98 -8.61 -3.49 8.11
N VAL A 99 -8.94 -4.77 8.26
CA VAL A 99 -8.26 -5.67 9.19
C VAL A 99 -7.37 -6.59 8.39
N ASP A 100 -6.07 -6.57 8.65
CA ASP A 100 -5.09 -7.40 7.97
C ASP A 100 -4.08 -7.98 8.96
N ALA A 101 -3.45 -9.09 8.58
CA ALA A 101 -2.49 -9.81 9.39
C ALA A 101 -1.22 -10.07 8.60
N TYR A 102 -0.09 -10.09 9.27
CA TYR A 102 1.19 -10.52 8.71
C TYR A 102 2.03 -11.18 9.79
N GLY A 103 2.93 -12.07 9.39
CA GLY A 103 3.76 -12.81 10.32
C GLY A 103 4.80 -13.67 9.63
N PRO A 104 5.48 -14.55 10.37
CA PRO A 104 6.61 -15.32 9.85
C PRO A 104 6.21 -16.36 8.79
N GLN A 105 4.92 -16.73 8.73
CA GLN A 105 4.45 -17.86 7.92
C GLN A 105 4.04 -17.48 6.49
N GLY A 106 4.14 -16.22 6.07
CA GLY A 106 3.91 -15.88 4.67
C GLY A 106 3.46 -14.44 4.38
N ALA A 107 2.74 -14.30 3.27
CA ALA A 107 2.22 -13.01 2.81
C ALA A 107 1.11 -12.48 3.73
N ALA A 108 0.89 -11.18 3.69
CA ALA A 108 -0.18 -10.55 4.47
C ALA A 108 -1.57 -11.01 4.00
N GLU A 109 -2.47 -11.22 4.96
CA GLU A 109 -3.84 -11.66 4.73
C GLU A 109 -4.83 -10.62 5.22
N VAL A 110 -5.81 -10.28 4.39
CA VAL A 110 -6.89 -9.35 4.76
C VAL A 110 -8.04 -10.16 5.34
N HIS A 111 -8.39 -9.85 6.59
CA HIS A 111 -9.44 -10.50 7.37
C HIS A 111 -10.76 -9.75 7.32
N TRP A 112 -10.76 -8.46 7.02
CA TRP A 112 -11.99 -7.69 6.87
C TRP A 112 -11.78 -6.38 6.10
N VAL A 113 -12.78 -5.97 5.34
CA VAL A 113 -12.81 -4.69 4.63
C VAL A 113 -14.20 -4.08 4.76
N LEU A 114 -14.29 -2.89 5.35
CA LEU A 114 -15.47 -2.03 5.33
C LEU A 114 -15.14 -0.75 4.57
N PHE A 115 -16.10 -0.23 3.82
CA PHE A 115 -15.98 1.06 3.14
C PHE A 115 -17.31 1.79 3.09
N ASN A 116 -17.27 3.08 2.71
CA ASN A 116 -18.43 3.96 2.66
C ASN A 116 -19.13 4.16 4.03
N ILE A 117 -18.40 4.01 5.14
CA ILE A 117 -18.89 4.34 6.49
C ILE A 117 -19.15 5.87 6.56
N ASP A 118 -20.26 6.29 7.17
CA ASP A 118 -20.58 7.73 7.36
C ASP A 118 -19.38 8.43 8.06
N PRO A 119 -18.87 9.55 7.52
CA PRO A 119 -17.67 10.22 8.04
C PRO A 119 -17.80 10.77 9.48
N ARG A 120 -19.03 10.83 10.01
CA ARG A 120 -19.31 11.20 11.42
C ARG A 120 -19.28 9.99 12.37
N THR A 121 -19.17 8.77 11.85
CA THR A 121 -18.99 7.57 12.67
C THR A 121 -17.60 7.59 13.29
N THR A 122 -17.53 7.47 14.62
CA THR A 122 -16.27 7.48 15.39
C THR A 122 -16.03 6.18 16.17
N GLU A 123 -16.95 5.23 16.05
CA GLU A 123 -16.85 3.95 16.72
C GLU A 123 -17.47 2.84 15.87
N LEU A 124 -17.00 1.63 16.11
CA LEU A 124 -17.54 0.39 15.59
C LEU A 124 -17.88 -0.49 16.79
N ALA A 125 -19.15 -0.87 16.89
CA ALA A 125 -19.57 -1.81 17.91
C ALA A 125 -19.05 -3.22 17.59
N GLN A 126 -18.92 -4.02 18.64
CA GLN A 126 -18.60 -5.43 18.51
C GLN A 126 -19.66 -6.15 17.65
N ASP A 127 -19.24 -7.15 16.88
CA ASP A 127 -20.10 -8.00 16.04
C ASP A 127 -21.13 -7.20 15.21
N SER A 128 -20.66 -6.15 14.52
CA SER A 128 -21.56 -5.23 13.83
C SER A 128 -20.93 -4.63 12.57
N VAL A 129 -21.81 -4.13 11.69
CA VAL A 129 -21.44 -3.32 10.52
C VAL A 129 -22.16 -1.97 10.65
N PRO A 130 -21.47 -0.82 10.52
CA PRO A 130 -22.11 0.49 10.57
C PRO A 130 -23.17 0.61 9.48
N ARG A 131 -24.30 1.23 9.81
CA ARG A 131 -25.41 1.40 8.86
C ARG A 131 -24.94 2.14 7.60
N GLY A 132 -25.21 1.54 6.44
CA GLY A 132 -24.86 2.12 5.13
C GLY A 132 -23.43 1.86 4.68
N ALA A 133 -22.59 1.24 5.50
CA ALA A 133 -21.30 0.73 5.07
C ALA A 133 -21.48 -0.51 4.18
N PHE A 134 -20.53 -0.71 3.26
CA PHE A 134 -20.40 -1.92 2.48
C PHE A 134 -19.18 -2.73 2.90
N GLN A 135 -19.26 -4.04 2.71
CA GLN A 135 -18.18 -4.97 2.97
C GLN A 135 -17.53 -5.45 1.68
N GLY A 136 -16.20 -5.44 1.65
CA GLY A 136 -15.42 -6.02 0.56
C GLY A 136 -15.11 -7.50 0.81
N GLN A 137 -14.61 -8.18 -0.22
CA GLN A 137 -14.02 -9.51 -0.06
C GLN A 137 -12.71 -9.45 0.72
N THR A 138 -12.45 -10.51 1.48
CA THR A 138 -11.20 -10.79 2.20
C THR A 138 -10.21 -11.56 1.33
N SER A 139 -9.00 -11.85 1.84
CA SER A 139 -8.05 -12.72 1.16
C SER A 139 -8.60 -14.15 0.94
N ALA A 140 -9.58 -14.57 1.75
CA ALA A 140 -10.29 -15.85 1.59
C ALA A 140 -11.39 -15.81 0.51
N GLY A 141 -11.60 -14.67 -0.16
CA GLY A 141 -12.68 -14.47 -1.13
C GLY A 141 -14.08 -14.46 -0.48
N LYS A 142 -14.15 -14.24 0.84
CA LYS A 142 -15.40 -14.17 1.62
C LYS A 142 -15.70 -12.74 2.03
N VAL A 143 -16.97 -12.44 2.22
CA VAL A 143 -17.45 -11.14 2.72
C VAL A 143 -17.76 -11.29 4.20
N GLY A 144 -17.43 -10.26 4.99
CA GLY A 144 -17.59 -10.28 6.45
C GLY A 144 -16.25 -10.33 7.18
N TYR A 145 -16.31 -10.11 8.50
CA TYR A 145 -15.17 -10.31 9.38
C TYR A 145 -14.81 -11.80 9.39
N PHE A 146 -13.59 -12.12 8.98
CA PHE A 146 -13.06 -13.48 9.02
C PHE A 146 -12.11 -13.62 10.22
N PRO A 147 -12.54 -14.23 11.34
CA PRO A 147 -11.76 -14.26 12.56
C PRO A 147 -10.38 -14.89 12.32
N PRO A 148 -9.30 -14.28 12.84
CA PRO A 148 -7.96 -14.78 12.65
C PRO A 148 -7.68 -16.08 13.43
N CYS A 149 -6.80 -16.94 12.90
CA CYS A 149 -6.41 -18.21 13.53
C CYS A 149 -4.91 -18.36 13.80
N ARG A 150 -4.05 -17.54 13.18
CA ARG A 150 -2.59 -17.71 13.25
C ARG A 150 -2.02 -17.02 14.49
N ARG A 151 -1.85 -17.78 15.58
CA ARG A 151 -1.50 -17.20 16.88
C ARG A 151 -0.31 -16.24 16.85
N ASP A 152 0.73 -16.53 16.08
CA ASP A 152 1.98 -15.74 16.06
C ASP A 152 1.99 -14.57 15.04
N ASP A 153 0.88 -14.32 14.33
CA ASP A 153 0.77 -13.20 13.41
C ASP A 153 0.42 -11.90 14.16
N THR A 154 0.87 -10.77 13.63
CA THR A 154 0.44 -9.44 14.07
C THR A 154 -0.81 -9.01 13.30
N TYR A 155 -1.84 -8.58 14.02
CA TYR A 155 -3.12 -8.14 13.48
C TYR A 155 -3.26 -6.64 13.53
N ARG A 156 -3.57 -6.02 12.39
CA ARG A 156 -3.69 -4.57 12.24
C ARG A 156 -5.14 -4.19 11.96
N PHE A 157 -5.65 -3.24 12.73
CA PHE A 157 -6.96 -2.63 12.55
C PHE A 157 -6.75 -1.20 12.06
N SER A 158 -6.76 -1.02 10.73
CA SER A 158 -6.43 0.25 10.08
C SER A 158 -7.71 1.00 9.68
N VAL A 159 -7.83 2.25 10.12
CA VAL A 159 -8.94 3.16 9.76
C VAL A 159 -8.42 4.20 8.78
N TYR A 160 -9.20 4.48 7.74
CA TYR A 160 -8.88 5.43 6.68
C TYR A 160 -9.99 6.46 6.54
N ALA A 161 -9.64 7.74 6.54
CA ALA A 161 -10.53 8.80 6.11
C ALA A 161 -10.34 9.01 4.60
N LEU A 162 -11.43 8.96 3.84
CA LEU A 162 -11.41 9.05 2.39
C LEU A 162 -12.01 10.37 1.91
N ASP A 163 -11.43 10.98 0.87
CA ASP A 163 -11.97 12.20 0.23
C ASP A 163 -13.09 11.93 -0.79
N SER A 164 -13.51 10.67 -0.92
CA SER A 164 -14.56 10.23 -1.82
C SER A 164 -15.44 9.14 -1.19
N MET A 165 -16.59 8.89 -1.83
CA MET A 165 -17.31 7.63 -1.70
C MET A 165 -16.73 6.67 -2.74
N LEU A 166 -16.58 5.40 -2.39
CA LEU A 166 -16.14 4.39 -3.34
C LEU A 166 -17.32 3.92 -4.18
N ASP A 167 -17.20 4.03 -5.50
CA ASP A 167 -18.17 3.50 -6.47
C ASP A 167 -17.97 1.99 -6.64
N LEU A 168 -18.28 1.26 -5.57
CA LEU A 168 -18.17 -0.18 -5.44
C LEU A 168 -19.42 -0.71 -4.73
N LYS A 169 -19.75 -1.98 -4.99
CA LYS A 169 -20.93 -2.66 -4.44
C LYS A 169 -20.55 -3.50 -3.22
N GLU A 170 -21.54 -3.86 -2.41
CA GLU A 170 -21.39 -4.93 -1.42
C GLU A 170 -20.77 -6.18 -2.04
N GLY A 171 -19.77 -6.75 -1.36
CA GLY A 171 -19.02 -7.92 -1.84
C GLY A 171 -18.04 -7.64 -2.97
N ALA A 172 -17.64 -6.37 -3.17
CA ALA A 172 -16.62 -6.00 -4.16
C ALA A 172 -15.31 -6.78 -3.94
N GLU A 173 -14.63 -7.10 -5.04
CA GLU A 173 -13.37 -7.84 -5.01
C GLU A 173 -12.30 -7.09 -4.20
N LEU A 174 -11.47 -7.85 -3.48
CA LEU A 174 -10.49 -7.30 -2.55
C LEU A 174 -9.54 -6.30 -3.22
N ARG A 175 -8.88 -6.71 -4.30
CA ARG A 175 -7.84 -5.88 -4.94
C ARG A 175 -8.41 -4.54 -5.44
N PRO A 176 -9.52 -4.50 -6.21
CA PRO A 176 -10.12 -3.23 -6.60
C PRO A 176 -10.52 -2.36 -5.41
N THR A 177 -11.02 -2.95 -4.33
CA THR A 177 -11.42 -2.22 -3.12
C THR A 177 -10.22 -1.57 -2.45
N MET A 178 -9.13 -2.32 -2.24
CA MET A 178 -7.90 -1.82 -1.63
C MET A 178 -7.25 -0.70 -2.47
N GLU A 179 -7.24 -0.83 -3.80
CA GLU A 179 -6.75 0.23 -4.71
C GLU A 179 -7.52 1.54 -4.52
N ARG A 180 -8.85 1.46 -4.35
CA ARG A 180 -9.76 2.63 -4.22
C ARG A 180 -9.64 3.28 -2.85
N ILE A 181 -9.50 2.47 -1.78
CA ILE A 181 -9.18 2.97 -0.44
C ILE A 181 -7.84 3.72 -0.49
N ALA A 182 -6.79 3.10 -1.05
CA ALA A 182 -5.46 3.69 -1.09
C ALA A 182 -5.43 5.02 -1.86
N SER A 183 -6.06 5.08 -3.04
CA SER A 183 -6.07 6.29 -3.87
C SER A 183 -6.87 7.45 -3.29
N SER A 184 -7.85 7.16 -2.43
CA SER A 184 -8.76 8.16 -1.85
C SER A 184 -8.40 8.54 -0.42
N THR A 185 -7.36 7.93 0.16
CA THR A 185 -6.98 8.15 1.56
C THR A 185 -6.39 9.55 1.73
N ILE A 186 -6.92 10.29 2.71
CA ILE A 186 -6.40 11.59 3.14
C ILE A 186 -5.93 11.59 4.60
N ALA A 187 -6.39 10.64 5.41
CA ALA A 187 -5.91 10.42 6.77
C ALA A 187 -5.95 8.93 7.10
N ARG A 188 -5.07 8.47 7.99
CA ARG A 188 -5.08 7.08 8.47
C ARG A 188 -4.63 6.94 9.91
N GLY A 189 -5.11 5.90 10.57
CA GLY A 189 -4.63 5.47 11.89
C GLY A 189 -4.72 3.95 12.01
N ARG A 190 -4.07 3.41 13.04
CA ARG A 190 -4.01 1.96 13.26
C ARG A 190 -3.95 1.63 14.74
N LEU A 191 -4.57 0.51 15.08
CA LEU A 191 -4.32 -0.26 16.30
C LEU A 191 -3.77 -1.64 15.89
N SER A 192 -2.73 -2.11 16.55
CA SER A 192 -2.13 -3.43 16.31
C SER A 192 -2.32 -4.34 17.53
N ALA A 193 -2.51 -5.63 17.28
CA ALA A 193 -2.35 -6.68 18.27
C ALA A 193 -1.19 -7.60 17.87
N ALA A 194 -0.26 -7.86 18.79
CA ALA A 194 1.02 -8.50 18.44
C ALA A 194 0.89 -10.00 18.10
N HIS A 195 -0.10 -10.68 18.70
CA HIS A 195 -0.42 -12.10 18.57
C HIS A 195 -1.84 -12.36 19.11
N ILE A 196 -2.39 -13.57 18.96
CA ILE A 196 -3.61 -14.00 19.67
C ILE A 196 -3.25 -14.58 21.03
N GLU A 197 -4.08 -14.32 22.06
CA GLU A 197 -3.99 -14.92 23.41
C GLU A 197 -3.86 -16.46 23.44
#